data_AF-A0A238YNT1-F1
#
_entry.id   AF-A0A238YNT1-F1
#
_cell.length_a   1.000
_cell.length_b   1.000
_cell.length_c   1.000
_cell.angle_alpha   90.00
_cell.angle_beta   90.00
_cell.angle_gamma   90.00
#
_symmetry.space_group_name_H-M   'P 1'
#
loop_
_entity.id
_entity.type
_entity.pdbx_description
1 polymer ?
#
loop_
_entity_poly.entity_id
_entity_poly.type
_entity_poly.pdbx_seq_one_letter_code
_entity_poly.pdbx_strand_id
1 'polypeptide(L)'
;MKAFTCTLALCALLVGPAAVAQNLQTAPAQSSTAPARQELRAYVQQNVLPVVRQQRQKLEALLTTSDKAQLAIYRTQLRETRQKSQALRRSFRSPTSGETTSTLTETQKQQTEQLRAETKAILQNVEQLGLKYQTEIAKLAQEVQPQKEKWAADTKTILARTLTPEQSEALGRRKDRKLHRAGTMARYFRPGAFLLLDPNKPAPAARSTSTTSVYPNPTTAVSQIEYDLKKDGSVTVELLDSRGNTLRTVAQQTEQEKGPHTLAINVADLPNGTYYFKITTKDGAETRRFVKE
;
A
#
# COMPACT_ATOMS: atom_id res chain seq x y z
N MET A 1 -76.15 -26.12 -40.20
CA MET A 1 -77.33 -25.29 -39.89
C MET A 1 -76.85 -24.00 -39.26
N LYS A 2 -77.59 -22.91 -39.52
CA LYS A 2 -77.38 -21.51 -39.11
C LYS A 2 -77.21 -21.39 -37.57
N ALA A 3 -76.57 -20.38 -36.98
CA ALA A 3 -76.76 -18.95 -37.23
C ALA A 3 -75.64 -18.07 -36.63
N PHE A 4 -75.54 -16.88 -37.23
CA PHE A 4 -74.89 -15.64 -36.77
C PHE A 4 -75.38 -15.19 -35.38
N THR A 5 -74.52 -14.51 -34.61
CA THR A 5 -74.76 -13.13 -34.15
C THR A 5 -73.45 -12.42 -33.81
N CYS A 6 -73.42 -11.15 -34.19
CA CYS A 6 -72.35 -10.18 -34.12
C CYS A 6 -72.77 -9.11 -33.10
N THR A 7 -71.91 -8.73 -32.15
CA THR A 7 -72.06 -7.48 -31.37
C THR A 7 -70.70 -6.98 -30.86
N LEU A 8 -70.25 -5.89 -31.50
CA LEU A 8 -69.60 -4.69 -30.97
C LEU A 8 -68.83 -4.71 -29.62
N ALA A 9 -67.54 -4.39 -29.76
CA ALA A 9 -66.78 -3.32 -29.12
C ALA A 9 -67.05 -2.92 -27.65
N LEU A 10 -66.00 -3.03 -26.84
CA LEU A 10 -65.64 -1.97 -25.88
C LEU A 10 -64.12 -1.96 -25.64
N CYS A 11 -63.47 -0.87 -26.05
CA CYS A 11 -62.13 -0.51 -25.62
C CYS A 11 -62.14 -0.13 -24.14
N ALA A 12 -61.27 -0.73 -23.34
CA ALA A 12 -60.83 -0.15 -22.08
C ALA A 12 -59.37 -0.54 -21.83
N LEU A 13 -58.51 0.48 -21.94
CA LEU A 13 -57.12 0.52 -21.52
C LEU A 13 -56.94 -0.02 -20.09
N LEU A 14 -55.97 -0.91 -19.90
CA LEU A 14 -55.26 -1.01 -18.62
C LEU A 14 -53.77 -1.23 -18.89
N VAL A 15 -53.04 -0.18 -18.52
CA VAL A 15 -51.59 -0.03 -18.49
C VAL A 15 -50.99 -1.03 -17.49
N GLY A 16 -49.97 -1.77 -17.91
CA GLY A 16 -49.11 -2.59 -17.05
C GLY A 16 -47.66 -2.47 -17.52
N PRO A 17 -46.68 -2.23 -16.63
CA PRO A 17 -45.46 -1.51 -16.96
C PRO A 17 -44.41 -2.39 -17.65
N ALA A 18 -43.70 -1.75 -18.59
CA ALA A 18 -42.44 -2.20 -19.13
C ALA A 18 -41.47 -2.58 -17.99
N ALA A 19 -41.00 -3.82 -18.03
CA ALA A 19 -39.86 -4.24 -17.23
C ALA A 19 -38.65 -3.39 -17.64
N VAL A 20 -38.34 -2.39 -16.83
CA VAL A 20 -37.12 -1.61 -16.89
C VAL A 20 -35.97 -2.59 -16.63
N ALA A 21 -35.28 -2.98 -17.71
CA ALA A 21 -33.96 -3.57 -17.62
C ALA A 21 -33.04 -2.54 -16.97
N GLN A 22 -32.87 -2.65 -15.65
CA GLN A 22 -31.91 -1.83 -14.93
C GLN A 22 -30.51 -2.21 -15.39
N ASN A 23 -29.96 -1.28 -16.16
CA ASN A 23 -28.61 -1.16 -16.63
C ASN A 23 -27.65 -1.31 -15.42
N LEU A 24 -27.16 -2.52 -15.15
CA LEU A 24 -26.03 -2.76 -14.27
C LEU A 24 -24.79 -2.22 -14.98
N GLN A 25 -24.58 -0.91 -14.85
CA GLN A 25 -23.29 -0.28 -15.06
C GLN A 25 -22.32 -0.89 -14.04
N THR A 26 -21.63 -1.95 -14.46
CA THR A 26 -20.48 -2.48 -13.74
C THR A 26 -19.42 -1.40 -13.72
N ALA A 27 -19.37 -0.66 -12.60
CA ALA A 27 -18.27 0.22 -12.28
C ALA A 27 -16.94 -0.55 -12.44
N PRO A 28 -15.88 0.08 -12.98
CA PRO A 28 -14.62 -0.60 -13.20
C PRO A 28 -14.11 -1.14 -11.86
N ALA A 29 -13.83 -2.44 -11.82
CA ALA A 29 -13.37 -3.15 -10.64
C ALA A 29 -12.11 -2.50 -10.05
N GLN A 30 -12.30 -1.56 -9.13
CA GLN A 30 -11.24 -1.15 -8.21
C GLN A 30 -10.85 -2.40 -7.45
N SER A 31 -9.58 -2.80 -7.52
CA SER A 31 -9.15 -4.06 -6.92
C SER A 31 -9.48 -4.04 -5.42
N SER A 32 -10.39 -4.91 -4.98
CA SER A 32 -10.92 -5.01 -3.62
C SER A 32 -9.86 -5.21 -2.52
N THR A 33 -8.60 -5.42 -2.89
CA THR A 33 -7.45 -5.62 -1.99
C THR A 33 -6.48 -4.42 -1.93
N ALA A 34 -6.83 -3.29 -2.56
CA ALA A 34 -6.00 -2.08 -2.56
C ALA A 34 -5.62 -1.56 -1.13
N PRO A 35 -6.55 -1.45 -0.16
CA PRO A 35 -6.20 -0.93 1.17
C PRO A 35 -5.28 -1.87 1.94
N ALA A 36 -5.56 -3.18 1.93
CA ALA A 36 -4.72 -4.21 2.54
C ALA A 36 -3.26 -4.17 2.01
N ARG A 37 -3.08 -3.99 0.70
CA ARG A 37 -1.74 -3.87 0.08
C ARG A 37 -1.01 -2.61 0.52
N GLN A 38 -1.72 -1.51 0.71
CA GLN A 38 -1.13 -0.25 1.16
C GLN A 38 -0.64 -0.34 2.61
N GLU A 39 -1.47 -0.88 3.51
CA GLU A 39 -1.09 -1.07 4.91
C GLU A 39 0.08 -2.05 5.07
N LEU A 40 0.03 -3.19 4.38
CA LEU A 40 1.14 -4.14 4.37
C LEU A 40 2.44 -3.50 3.87
N ARG A 41 2.37 -2.68 2.81
CA ARG A 41 3.54 -1.98 2.29
C ARG A 41 4.10 -1.00 3.32
N ALA A 42 3.25 -0.24 4.01
CA ALA A 42 3.68 0.69 5.05
C ALA A 42 4.34 -0.06 6.22
N TYR A 43 3.70 -1.14 6.70
CA TYR A 43 4.26 -1.99 7.75
C TYR A 43 5.63 -2.54 7.38
N VAL A 44 5.79 -3.07 6.16
CA VAL A 44 7.08 -3.59 5.67
C VAL A 44 8.15 -2.49 5.62
N GLN A 45 7.79 -1.30 5.16
CA GLN A 45 8.73 -0.17 5.09
C GLN A 45 9.21 0.29 6.47
N GLN A 46 8.33 0.26 7.48
CA GLN A 46 8.62 0.73 8.83
C GLN A 46 9.28 -0.33 9.71
N ASN A 47 8.85 -1.60 9.63
CA ASN A 47 9.24 -2.63 10.59
C ASN A 47 10.23 -3.66 10.01
N VAL A 48 10.16 -3.94 8.71
CA VAL A 48 10.93 -5.05 8.09
C VAL A 48 12.19 -4.52 7.42
N LEU A 49 12.05 -3.51 6.53
CA LEU A 49 13.17 -3.01 5.74
C LEU A 49 14.35 -2.48 6.58
N PRO A 50 14.16 -1.78 7.71
CA PRO A 50 15.29 -1.35 8.54
C PRO A 50 16.12 -2.52 9.05
N VAL A 51 15.46 -3.55 9.57
CA VAL A 51 16.13 -4.75 10.09
C VAL A 51 16.84 -5.52 8.96
N VAL A 52 16.18 -5.70 7.82
CA VAL A 52 16.80 -6.35 6.64
C VAL A 52 18.02 -5.58 6.16
N ARG A 53 17.98 -4.24 6.16
CA ARG A 53 19.13 -3.40 5.78
C ARG A 53 20.29 -3.53 6.75
N GLN A 54 20.02 -3.54 8.06
CA GLN A 54 21.04 -3.76 9.07
C GLN A 54 21.76 -5.10 8.82
N GLN A 55 21.01 -6.17 8.54
CA GLN A 55 21.60 -7.46 8.18
C GLN A 55 22.37 -7.39 6.86
N ARG A 56 21.88 -6.62 5.88
CA ARG A 56 22.59 -6.42 4.61
C ARG A 56 23.91 -5.67 4.79
N GLN A 57 23.99 -4.72 5.70
CA GLN A 57 25.23 -4.01 6.04
C GLN A 57 26.27 -4.96 6.66
N LYS A 58 25.84 -5.88 7.54
CA LYS A 58 26.74 -6.95 8.05
C LYS A 58 27.32 -7.80 6.93
N LEU A 59 26.50 -8.22 5.97
CA LEU A 59 27.01 -8.96 4.80
C LEU A 59 27.98 -8.14 3.96
N GLU A 60 27.78 -6.82 3.84
CA GLU A 60 28.64 -5.96 3.03
C GLU A 60 30.10 -5.98 3.51
N ALA A 61 30.34 -6.14 4.81
CA ALA A 61 31.69 -6.30 5.36
C ALA A 61 32.37 -7.61 4.91
N LEU A 62 31.59 -8.64 4.56
CA LEU A 62 32.07 -9.97 4.19
C LEU A 62 32.27 -10.14 2.67
N LEU A 63 31.72 -9.24 1.85
CA LEU A 63 31.84 -9.31 0.39
C LEU A 63 33.22 -8.86 -0.09
N THR A 64 33.75 -9.51 -1.13
CA THR A 64 34.99 -9.07 -1.78
C THR A 64 34.77 -7.77 -2.56
N THR A 65 35.82 -6.98 -2.76
CA THR A 65 35.76 -5.74 -3.57
C THR A 65 35.26 -6.00 -4.99
N SER A 66 35.66 -7.12 -5.60
CA SER A 66 35.20 -7.52 -6.93
C SER A 66 33.70 -7.82 -6.95
N ASP A 67 33.20 -8.61 -6.00
CA ASP A 67 31.78 -8.97 -5.94
C ASP A 67 30.89 -7.76 -5.67
N LYS A 68 31.36 -6.79 -4.88
CA LYS A 68 30.69 -5.50 -4.66
C LYS A 68 30.56 -4.71 -5.95
N ALA A 69 31.64 -4.62 -6.74
CA ALA A 69 31.64 -3.95 -8.03
C ALA A 69 30.66 -4.62 -9.01
N GLN A 70 30.64 -5.96 -9.07
CA GLN A 70 29.69 -6.72 -9.90
C GLN A 70 28.24 -6.47 -9.48
N LEU A 71 27.94 -6.45 -8.18
CA LEU A 71 26.60 -6.13 -7.69
C LEU A 71 26.16 -4.71 -8.05
N ALA A 72 27.07 -3.74 -8.03
CA ALA A 72 26.76 -2.38 -8.47
C ALA A 72 26.37 -2.34 -9.96
N ILE A 73 27.08 -3.09 -10.81
CA ILE A 73 26.77 -3.24 -12.24
C ILE A 73 25.39 -3.87 -12.42
N TYR A 74 25.12 -5.01 -11.78
CA TYR A 74 23.81 -5.68 -11.89
C TYR A 74 22.65 -4.80 -11.43
N ARG A 75 22.82 -4.04 -10.34
CA ARG A 75 21.82 -3.09 -9.86
C ARG A 75 21.57 -1.96 -10.87
N THR A 76 22.59 -1.51 -11.60
CA THR A 76 22.44 -0.50 -12.65
C THR A 76 21.71 -1.05 -13.86
N GLN A 77 22.12 -2.23 -14.37
CA GLN A 77 21.45 -2.89 -15.48
C GLN A 77 19.96 -3.16 -15.19
N LEU A 78 19.63 -3.67 -13.99
CA LEU A 78 18.23 -3.88 -13.58
C LEU A 78 17.42 -2.57 -13.53
N ARG A 79 18.04 -1.46 -13.14
CA ARG A 79 17.39 -0.13 -13.14
C ARG A 79 17.08 0.32 -14.57
N GLU A 80 18.03 0.15 -15.49
CA GLU A 80 17.87 0.49 -16.90
C GLU A 80 16.79 -0.37 -17.58
N THR A 81 16.82 -1.69 -17.43
CA THR A 81 15.79 -2.59 -17.98
C THR A 81 14.40 -2.28 -17.41
N ARG A 82 14.33 -1.87 -16.13
CA ARG A 82 13.10 -1.38 -15.52
C ARG A 82 12.60 -0.07 -16.15
N GLN A 83 13.49 0.88 -16.44
CA GLN A 83 13.13 2.13 -17.10
C GLN A 83 12.64 1.87 -18.54
N LYS A 84 13.35 1.02 -19.30
CA LYS A 84 12.95 0.58 -20.64
C LYS A 84 11.57 -0.07 -20.63
N SER A 85 11.33 -1.02 -19.73
CA SER A 85 10.02 -1.68 -19.60
C SER A 85 8.91 -0.72 -19.15
N GLN A 86 9.20 0.27 -18.31
CA GLN A 86 8.24 1.29 -17.92
C GLN A 86 7.89 2.23 -19.09
N ALA A 87 8.88 2.65 -19.89
CA ALA A 87 8.67 3.45 -21.09
C ALA A 87 7.82 2.68 -22.11
N LEU A 88 8.16 1.41 -22.36
CA LEU A 88 7.41 0.52 -23.23
C LEU A 88 5.97 0.31 -22.73
N ARG A 89 5.75 0.11 -21.42
CA ARG A 89 4.40 0.01 -20.87
C ARG A 89 3.60 1.30 -21.01
N ARG A 90 4.26 2.46 -20.95
CA ARG A 90 3.62 3.76 -21.15
C ARG A 90 3.23 3.97 -22.61
N SER A 91 4.03 3.50 -23.57
CA SER A 91 3.66 3.59 -24.99
C SER A 91 2.43 2.74 -25.35
N PHE A 92 2.13 1.70 -24.58
CA PHE A 92 0.91 0.90 -24.73
C PHE A 92 -0.35 1.57 -24.16
N ARG A 93 -0.22 2.66 -23.41
CA ARG A 93 -1.34 3.26 -22.67
C ARG A 93 -1.98 4.36 -23.51
N SER A 94 -3.09 4.05 -24.17
CA SER A 94 -3.82 5.04 -24.98
C SER A 94 -4.40 6.18 -24.11
N PRO A 95 -4.37 7.46 -24.53
CA PRO A 95 -4.89 8.58 -23.75
C PRO A 95 -6.42 8.65 -23.73
N THR A 96 -7.10 8.09 -24.75
CA THR A 96 -8.54 8.19 -24.95
C THR A 96 -9.26 6.95 -24.42
N SER A 97 -10.12 7.18 -23.43
CA SER A 97 -11.03 6.22 -22.80
C SER A 97 -12.06 5.66 -23.78
N GLY A 98 -12.19 4.34 -23.85
CA GLY A 98 -13.39 3.69 -24.40
C GLY A 98 -13.17 2.30 -24.97
N GLU A 99 -12.08 2.09 -25.70
CA GLU A 99 -11.84 0.80 -26.36
C GLU A 99 -10.89 -0.09 -25.55
N THR A 100 -11.45 -1.19 -25.06
CA THR A 100 -10.72 -2.26 -24.40
C THR A 100 -9.69 -2.87 -25.34
N THR A 101 -8.43 -2.80 -24.90
CA THR A 101 -7.30 -3.63 -25.33
C THR A 101 -6.93 -3.54 -26.81
N SER A 102 -6.11 -2.54 -27.17
CA SER A 102 -5.25 -2.65 -28.35
C SER A 102 -4.33 -3.86 -28.17
N THR A 103 -4.47 -4.88 -29.01
CA THR A 103 -3.57 -6.04 -29.03
C THR A 103 -2.14 -5.56 -29.34
N LEU A 104 -1.16 -5.97 -28.54
CA LEU A 104 0.25 -5.61 -28.75
C LEU A 104 0.69 -5.99 -30.16
N THR A 105 1.36 -5.07 -30.85
CA THR A 105 2.01 -5.35 -32.14
C THR A 105 3.09 -6.43 -31.95
N GLU A 106 3.40 -7.19 -33.00
CA GLU A 106 4.41 -8.26 -32.92
C GLU A 106 5.78 -7.74 -32.44
N THR A 107 6.19 -6.58 -32.92
CA THR A 107 7.40 -5.89 -32.47
C THR A 107 7.38 -5.53 -30.97
N GLN A 108 6.22 -5.13 -30.45
CA GLN A 108 6.04 -4.78 -29.04
C GLN A 108 6.07 -6.02 -28.13
N LYS A 109 5.53 -7.15 -28.61
CA LYS A 109 5.63 -8.45 -27.92
C LYS A 109 7.09 -8.88 -27.84
N GLN A 110 7.81 -8.85 -28.97
CA GLN A 110 9.23 -9.19 -29.03
C GLN A 110 10.08 -8.31 -28.09
N GLN A 111 9.87 -6.99 -28.08
CA GLN A 111 10.56 -6.09 -27.14
C GLN A 111 10.27 -6.43 -25.67
N THR A 112 9.01 -6.77 -25.36
CA THR A 112 8.63 -7.17 -24.00
C THR A 112 9.32 -8.47 -23.58
N GLU A 113 9.42 -9.44 -24.49
CA GLU A 113 10.10 -10.72 -24.26
C GLU A 113 11.61 -10.55 -24.11
N GLN A 114 12.24 -9.73 -24.94
CA GLN A 114 13.67 -9.39 -24.83
C GLN A 114 14.00 -8.78 -23.48
N LEU A 115 13.26 -7.76 -23.03
CA LEU A 115 13.47 -7.14 -21.72
C LEU A 115 13.26 -8.13 -20.56
N ARG A 116 12.30 -9.07 -20.70
CA ARG A 116 12.10 -10.15 -19.72
C ARG A 116 13.28 -11.12 -19.70
N ALA A 117 13.80 -11.50 -20.86
CA ALA A 117 14.96 -12.37 -21.01
C ALA A 117 16.23 -11.73 -20.42
N GLU A 118 16.49 -10.46 -20.74
CA GLU A 118 17.57 -9.67 -20.15
C GLU A 118 17.48 -9.62 -18.62
N THR A 119 16.29 -9.28 -18.10
CA THR A 119 16.07 -9.24 -16.65
C THR A 119 16.34 -10.60 -16.01
N LYS A 120 15.88 -11.69 -16.65
CA LYS A 120 16.08 -13.05 -16.15
C LYS A 120 17.57 -13.42 -16.13
N ALA A 121 18.31 -13.10 -17.19
CA ALA A 121 19.75 -13.37 -17.26
C ALA A 121 20.52 -12.64 -16.15
N ILE A 122 20.23 -11.35 -15.93
CA ILE A 122 20.86 -10.59 -14.84
C ILE A 122 20.55 -11.23 -13.48
N LEU A 123 19.29 -11.62 -13.24
CA LEU A 123 18.89 -12.27 -11.98
C LEU A 123 19.55 -13.64 -11.78
N GLN A 124 19.80 -14.41 -12.83
CA GLN A 124 20.52 -15.69 -12.75
C GLN A 124 21.98 -15.47 -12.32
N ASN A 125 22.66 -14.47 -12.89
CA ASN A 125 24.03 -14.14 -12.50
C ASN A 125 24.11 -13.67 -11.03
N VAL A 126 23.13 -12.87 -10.61
CA VAL A 126 22.99 -12.45 -9.21
C VAL A 126 22.72 -13.63 -8.29
N GLU A 127 21.91 -14.61 -8.73
CA GLU A 127 21.62 -15.82 -7.96
C GLU A 127 22.88 -16.68 -7.78
N GLN A 128 23.68 -16.86 -8.83
CA GLN A 128 24.98 -17.55 -8.74
C GLN A 128 25.91 -16.89 -7.73
N LEU A 129 26.00 -15.55 -7.76
CA LEU A 129 26.74 -14.81 -6.74
C LEU A 129 26.12 -14.96 -5.34
N GLY A 130 24.80 -15.06 -5.25
CA GLY A 130 24.06 -15.35 -4.02
C GLY A 130 24.44 -16.69 -3.41
N LEU A 131 24.59 -17.74 -4.22
CA LEU A 131 24.97 -19.07 -3.76
C LEU A 131 26.35 -19.08 -3.09
N LYS A 132 27.30 -18.29 -3.60
CA LYS A 132 28.62 -18.10 -2.97
C LYS A 132 28.53 -17.64 -1.52
N TYR A 133 27.53 -16.83 -1.18
CA TYR A 133 27.33 -16.25 0.15
C TYR A 133 26.15 -16.85 0.91
N GLN A 134 25.60 -17.97 0.45
CA GLN A 134 24.35 -18.52 0.99
C GLN A 134 24.43 -18.87 2.48
N THR A 135 25.59 -19.36 2.93
CA THR A 135 25.85 -19.76 4.31
C THR A 135 25.80 -18.56 5.24
N GLU A 136 26.42 -17.46 4.83
CA GLU A 136 26.47 -16.24 5.64
C GLU A 136 25.11 -15.55 5.64
N ILE A 137 24.42 -15.55 4.51
CA ILE A 137 23.04 -15.07 4.42
C ILE A 137 22.10 -15.89 5.32
N ALA A 138 22.28 -17.22 5.38
CA ALA A 138 21.48 -18.09 6.25
C ALA A 138 21.71 -17.80 7.74
N LYS A 139 22.96 -17.58 8.16
CA LYS A 139 23.29 -17.16 9.54
C LYS A 139 22.65 -15.83 9.89
N LEU A 140 22.77 -14.82 9.03
CA LEU A 140 22.13 -13.51 9.22
C LEU A 140 20.60 -13.62 9.27
N ALA A 141 20.01 -14.55 8.51
CA ALA A 141 18.58 -14.83 8.53
C ALA A 141 18.11 -15.55 9.81
N GLN A 142 18.99 -16.31 10.47
CA GLN A 142 18.74 -16.96 11.76
C GLN A 142 18.78 -15.94 12.90
N GLU A 143 19.69 -14.96 12.87
CA GLU A 143 19.75 -13.89 13.88
C GLU A 143 18.43 -13.13 14.03
N VAL A 144 17.68 -12.99 12.93
CA VAL A 144 16.41 -12.26 12.91
C VAL A 144 15.17 -13.16 12.92
N GLN A 145 15.34 -14.43 13.28
CA GLN A 145 14.24 -15.39 13.35
C GLN A 145 13.06 -14.93 14.23
N PRO A 146 13.27 -14.39 15.46
CA PRO A 146 12.14 -13.93 16.28
C PRO A 146 11.40 -12.73 15.65
N GLN A 147 12.12 -11.82 14.98
CA GLN A 147 11.49 -10.71 14.25
C GLN A 147 10.68 -11.22 13.06
N LYS A 148 11.16 -12.26 12.35
CA LYS A 148 10.42 -12.87 11.24
C LYS A 148 9.10 -13.49 11.68
N GLU A 149 9.05 -14.12 12.84
CA GLU A 149 7.83 -14.66 13.43
C GLU A 149 6.86 -13.54 13.81
N LYS A 150 7.37 -12.48 14.44
CA LYS A 150 6.58 -11.28 14.73
C LYS A 150 5.99 -10.66 13.46
N TRP A 151 6.79 -10.49 12.39
CA TRP A 151 6.30 -9.96 11.12
C TRP A 151 5.23 -10.86 10.49
N ALA A 152 5.36 -12.17 10.61
CA ALA A 152 4.36 -13.10 10.11
C ALA A 152 3.03 -12.97 10.88
N ALA A 153 3.09 -12.82 12.20
CA ALA A 153 1.92 -12.57 13.04
C ALA A 153 1.25 -11.23 12.71
N ASP A 154 2.02 -10.14 12.68
CA ASP A 154 1.52 -8.78 12.42
C ASP A 154 0.88 -8.68 11.03
N THR A 155 1.49 -9.28 10.01
CA THR A 155 0.93 -9.27 8.64
C THR A 155 -0.36 -10.06 8.54
N LYS A 156 -0.48 -11.18 9.28
CA LYS A 156 -1.73 -11.93 9.40
C LYS A 156 -2.82 -11.07 10.06
N THR A 157 -2.49 -10.33 11.11
CA THR A 157 -3.41 -9.40 11.79
C THR A 157 -3.85 -8.26 10.87
N ILE A 158 -2.92 -7.63 10.15
CA ILE A 158 -3.23 -6.56 9.17
C ILE A 158 -4.20 -7.10 8.11
N LEU A 159 -3.94 -8.28 7.56
CA LEU A 159 -4.80 -8.92 6.58
C LEU A 159 -6.19 -9.23 7.15
N ALA A 160 -6.27 -9.79 8.36
CA ALA A 160 -7.55 -10.10 9.01
C ALA A 160 -8.39 -8.84 9.28
N ARG A 161 -7.76 -7.72 9.61
CA ARG A 161 -8.44 -6.42 9.82
C ARG A 161 -8.92 -5.78 8.53
N THR A 162 -8.16 -5.93 7.44
CA THR A 162 -8.36 -5.16 6.20
C THR A 162 -9.19 -5.89 5.15
N LEU A 163 -9.36 -7.21 5.27
CA LEU A 163 -10.11 -8.03 4.33
C LEU A 163 -11.48 -8.37 4.88
N THR A 164 -12.52 -8.25 4.06
CA THR A 164 -13.84 -8.79 4.40
C THR A 164 -13.83 -10.33 4.37
N PRO A 165 -14.77 -11.02 5.04
CA PRO A 165 -14.86 -12.48 5.01
C PRO A 165 -14.91 -13.05 3.58
N GLU A 166 -15.69 -12.44 2.70
CA GLU A 166 -15.80 -12.79 1.27
C GLU A 166 -14.47 -12.58 0.51
N GLN A 167 -13.72 -11.51 0.83
CA GLN A 167 -12.39 -11.26 0.25
C GLN A 167 -11.34 -12.26 0.76
N SER A 168 -11.42 -12.63 2.04
CA SER A 168 -10.55 -13.62 2.65
C SER A 168 -10.79 -15.02 2.06
N GLU A 169 -12.05 -15.35 1.79
CA GLU A 169 -12.45 -16.62 1.18
C GLU A 169 -12.09 -16.65 -0.31
N ALA A 170 -12.28 -15.55 -1.04
CA ALA A 170 -11.83 -15.41 -2.42
C ALA A 170 -10.30 -15.52 -2.57
N LEU A 171 -9.54 -15.04 -1.57
CA LEU A 171 -8.08 -15.21 -1.48
C LEU A 171 -7.69 -16.65 -1.15
N GLY A 172 -8.46 -17.37 -0.32
CA GLY A 172 -8.25 -18.78 -0.04
C GLY A 172 -8.57 -19.69 -1.24
N ARG A 173 -9.62 -19.36 -2.00
CA ARG A 173 -10.03 -20.10 -3.21
C ARG A 173 -9.11 -19.84 -4.41
N ARG A 174 -8.56 -18.63 -4.55
CA ARG A 174 -7.46 -18.37 -5.48
C ARG A 174 -6.17 -18.96 -4.90
N LYS A 175 -5.80 -20.17 -5.33
CA LYS A 175 -4.41 -20.69 -5.31
C LYS A 175 -3.44 -19.81 -6.14
N ASP A 176 -3.64 -18.50 -6.17
CA ASP A 176 -2.74 -17.55 -6.79
C ASP A 176 -1.48 -17.42 -5.92
N ARG A 177 -0.49 -18.25 -6.27
CA ARG A 177 0.95 -18.18 -5.94
C ARG A 177 1.54 -16.77 -5.78
N LYS A 178 0.87 -15.72 -6.28
CA LYS A 178 1.31 -14.33 -6.29
C LYS A 178 1.16 -13.62 -4.93
N LEU A 179 0.14 -13.92 -4.12
CA LEU A 179 -0.01 -13.25 -2.81
C LEU A 179 0.85 -13.89 -1.71
N HIS A 180 0.98 -15.22 -1.69
CA HIS A 180 1.91 -15.92 -0.78
C HIS A 180 3.37 -15.47 -0.97
N ARG A 181 3.76 -15.11 -2.21
CA ARG A 181 5.09 -14.57 -2.53
C ARG A 181 5.26 -13.10 -2.14
N ALA A 182 4.17 -12.36 -1.94
CA ALA A 182 4.19 -10.96 -1.55
C ALA A 182 4.22 -10.76 -0.02
N GLY A 183 3.61 -11.67 0.75
CA GLY A 183 3.48 -11.57 2.21
C GLY A 183 4.58 -12.25 3.04
N THR A 184 5.41 -13.14 2.47
CA THR A 184 6.50 -13.76 3.23
C THR A 184 7.74 -12.88 3.22
N MET A 185 8.04 -12.26 4.37
CA MET A 185 9.29 -11.52 4.60
C MET A 185 10.54 -12.39 4.37
N ALA A 186 10.39 -13.71 4.35
CA ALA A 186 11.40 -14.66 3.90
C ALA A 186 11.97 -14.35 2.50
N ARG A 187 11.22 -13.67 1.62
CA ARG A 187 11.72 -13.25 0.30
C ARG A 187 12.95 -12.35 0.38
N TYR A 188 13.08 -11.56 1.46
CA TYR A 188 14.17 -10.62 1.63
C TYR A 188 15.50 -11.34 1.91
N PHE A 189 15.45 -12.53 2.49
CA PHE A 189 16.64 -13.35 2.82
C PHE A 189 16.97 -14.39 1.74
N ARG A 190 16.26 -14.41 0.60
CA ARG A 190 16.68 -15.25 -0.53
C ARG A 190 17.99 -14.70 -1.09
N PRO A 191 19.02 -15.54 -1.34
CA PRO A 191 20.37 -15.04 -1.63
C PRO A 191 20.43 -13.93 -2.70
N GLY A 192 19.87 -14.17 -3.89
CA GLY A 192 19.87 -13.15 -4.95
C GLY A 192 19.05 -11.89 -4.61
N ALA A 193 17.91 -12.03 -3.93
CA ALA A 193 17.09 -10.87 -3.54
C ALA A 193 17.76 -10.04 -2.43
N PHE A 194 18.44 -10.71 -1.49
CA PHE A 194 19.18 -10.09 -0.41
C PHE A 194 20.39 -9.32 -0.95
N LEU A 195 21.14 -9.91 -1.89
CA LEU A 195 22.28 -9.22 -2.52
C LEU A 195 21.87 -7.96 -3.28
N LEU A 196 20.73 -7.98 -3.98
CA LEU A 196 20.23 -6.80 -4.71
C LEU A 196 19.69 -5.69 -3.81
N LEU A 197 19.43 -5.98 -2.53
CA LEU A 197 19.04 -4.96 -1.57
C LEU A 197 20.20 -3.99 -1.38
N ASP A 198 19.91 -2.70 -1.57
CA ASP A 198 20.90 -1.65 -1.41
C ASP A 198 21.05 -1.33 0.10
N PRO A 199 22.26 -1.55 0.68
CA PRO A 199 22.50 -1.33 2.10
C PRO A 199 22.41 0.15 2.50
N ASN A 200 22.74 1.06 1.57
CA ASN A 200 22.86 2.49 1.83
C ASN A 200 21.72 3.29 1.21
N LYS A 201 20.81 2.65 0.48
CA LYS A 201 19.58 3.32 0.05
C LYS A 201 18.81 3.71 1.30
N PRO A 202 18.68 5.01 1.60
CA PRO A 202 17.93 5.44 2.77
C PRO A 202 16.55 4.78 2.72
N ALA A 203 15.98 4.43 3.89
CA ALA A 203 14.52 4.26 3.98
C ALA A 203 13.96 5.44 3.21
N PRO A 204 13.18 5.21 2.12
CA PRO A 204 12.79 6.28 1.20
C PRO A 204 12.33 7.38 2.12
N ALA A 205 13.15 8.44 2.26
CA ALA A 205 13.17 9.28 3.47
C ALA A 205 11.73 9.49 3.75
N ALA A 206 11.22 8.86 4.83
CA ALA A 206 9.78 8.77 5.07
C ALA A 206 9.35 10.17 4.74
N ARG A 207 8.60 10.37 3.62
CA ARG A 207 8.26 11.72 3.19
C ARG A 207 7.75 12.27 4.49
N SER A 208 8.44 13.23 5.07
CA SER A 208 8.17 13.63 6.44
C SER A 208 6.95 14.50 6.33
N THR A 209 5.83 13.91 5.89
CA THR A 209 4.55 14.07 6.55
C THR A 209 4.91 13.87 8.00
N SER A 210 4.77 14.94 8.76
CA SER A 210 4.89 14.90 10.20
C SER A 210 4.21 13.61 10.69
N THR A 211 4.91 12.84 11.52
CA THR A 211 4.36 11.58 12.02
C THR A 211 3.37 11.94 13.11
N THR A 212 2.24 12.54 12.74
CA THR A 212 1.17 12.78 13.69
C THR A 212 0.50 11.46 14.02
N SER A 213 0.62 11.00 15.25
CA SER A 213 -0.03 9.79 15.76
C SER A 213 -1.17 10.20 16.69
N VAL A 214 -2.25 9.40 16.75
CA VAL A 214 -3.36 9.60 17.68
C VAL A 214 -3.69 8.28 18.35
N TYR A 215 -3.59 8.20 19.67
CA TYR A 215 -3.85 6.99 20.44
C TYR A 215 -4.42 7.29 21.84
N PRO A 216 -5.21 6.39 22.44
CA PRO A 216 -5.79 5.22 21.78
C PRO A 216 -6.80 5.65 20.70
N ASN A 217 -6.94 4.81 19.67
CA ASN A 217 -7.96 4.98 18.64
C ASN A 217 -8.49 3.57 18.28
N PRO A 218 -9.73 3.22 18.68
CA PRO A 218 -10.75 4.07 19.32
C PRO A 218 -10.39 4.56 20.74
N THR A 219 -11.01 5.66 21.19
CA THR A 219 -10.88 6.22 22.55
C THR A 219 -12.24 6.40 23.22
N THR A 220 -12.30 6.29 24.54
CA THR A 220 -13.52 6.48 25.34
C THR A 220 -13.55 7.79 26.12
N ALA A 221 -12.40 8.35 26.48
CA ALA A 221 -12.33 9.53 27.35
C ALA A 221 -11.18 10.48 27.01
N VAL A 222 -9.96 9.97 26.85
CA VAL A 222 -8.78 10.80 26.58
C VAL A 222 -8.08 10.29 25.32
N SER A 223 -7.79 11.20 24.40
CA SER A 223 -6.97 10.94 23.22
C SER A 223 -5.64 11.68 23.34
N GLN A 224 -4.55 11.02 23.00
CA GLN A 224 -3.22 11.62 22.92
C GLN A 224 -2.85 11.82 21.45
N ILE A 225 -2.41 13.03 21.12
CA ILE A 225 -1.83 13.34 19.83
C ILE A 225 -0.33 13.51 20.03
N GLU A 226 0.47 12.75 19.29
CA GLU A 226 1.89 13.02 19.14
C GLU A 226 2.15 13.68 17.79
N TYR A 227 3.01 14.67 17.74
CA TYR A 227 3.47 15.30 16.51
C TYR A 227 4.92 15.76 16.66
N ASP A 228 5.63 15.85 15.53
CA ASP A 228 7.04 16.25 15.50
C ASP A 228 7.18 17.58 14.75
N LEU A 229 7.77 18.57 15.42
CA LEU A 229 8.06 19.88 14.86
C LEU A 229 9.47 19.90 14.28
N LYS A 230 9.58 20.22 12.99
CA LYS A 230 10.87 20.27 12.29
C LYS A 230 11.71 21.49 12.65
N LYS A 231 11.05 22.56 13.10
CA LYS A 231 11.62 23.86 13.47
C LYS A 231 10.78 24.44 14.59
N ASP A 232 11.39 25.33 15.36
CA ASP A 232 10.70 26.11 16.39
C ASP A 232 9.63 26.97 15.73
N GLY A 233 8.43 27.01 16.31
CA GLY A 233 7.34 27.78 15.74
C GLY A 233 6.01 27.64 16.45
N SER A 234 5.04 28.42 15.99
CA SER A 234 3.69 28.42 16.51
C SER A 234 2.86 27.27 15.95
N VAL A 235 2.16 26.57 16.84
CA VAL A 235 1.29 25.43 16.53
C VAL A 235 -0.15 25.75 16.93
N THR A 236 -1.09 25.42 16.06
CA THR A 236 -2.53 25.47 16.36
C THR A 236 -3.12 24.07 16.19
N VAL A 237 -3.80 23.58 17.22
CA VAL A 237 -4.45 22.26 17.22
C VAL A 237 -5.96 22.46 17.38
N GLU A 238 -6.72 22.00 16.39
CA GLU A 238 -8.18 22.06 16.34
C GLU A 238 -8.77 20.65 16.33
N LEU A 239 -9.90 20.48 17.01
CA LEU A 239 -10.76 19.31 16.96
C LEU A 239 -11.94 19.62 16.03
N LEU A 240 -12.16 18.76 15.04
CA LEU A 240 -13.19 18.90 14.02
C LEU A 240 -14.20 17.74 14.06
N ASP A 241 -15.43 18.02 13.64
CA ASP A 241 -16.46 16.99 13.43
C ASP A 241 -16.29 16.25 12.09
N SER A 242 -17.19 15.29 11.80
CA SER A 242 -17.20 14.52 10.56
C SER A 242 -17.47 15.35 9.28
N ARG A 243 -17.97 16.58 9.44
CA ARG A 243 -18.26 17.54 8.36
C ARG A 243 -17.15 18.57 8.20
N GLY A 244 -16.12 18.56 9.05
CA GLY A 244 -14.99 19.49 9.04
C GLY A 244 -15.22 20.77 9.83
N ASN A 245 -16.30 20.89 10.59
CA ASN A 245 -16.54 22.05 11.46
C ASN A 245 -15.66 21.97 12.70
N THR A 246 -15.03 23.09 13.08
CA THR A 246 -14.25 23.17 14.32
C THR A 246 -15.16 23.10 15.54
N LEU A 247 -15.02 22.04 16.32
CA LEU A 247 -15.72 21.83 17.59
C LEU A 247 -15.00 22.53 18.74
N ARG A 248 -13.65 22.46 18.75
CA ARG A 248 -12.82 23.01 19.83
C ARG A 248 -11.43 23.34 19.31
N THR A 249 -10.90 24.49 19.71
CA THR A 249 -9.46 24.80 19.58
C THR A 249 -8.76 24.36 20.86
N VAL A 250 -7.84 23.41 20.76
CA VAL A 250 -7.15 22.79 21.89
C VAL A 250 -5.85 23.54 22.22
N ALA A 251 -5.15 24.02 21.19
CA ALA A 251 -3.99 24.89 21.33
C ALA A 251 -4.06 25.96 20.23
N GLN A 252 -3.83 27.22 20.58
CA GLN A 252 -3.90 28.34 19.65
C GLN A 252 -2.56 29.05 19.61
N GLN A 253 -1.88 28.99 18.45
CA GLN A 253 -0.61 29.67 18.18
C GLN A 253 0.45 29.51 19.30
N THR A 254 0.50 28.34 19.94
CA THR A 254 1.46 28.09 21.02
C THR A 254 2.85 27.91 20.45
N GLU A 255 3.82 28.67 20.92
CA GLU A 255 5.23 28.49 20.52
C GLU A 255 5.79 27.22 21.14
N GLN A 256 6.40 26.39 20.30
CA GLN A 256 7.02 25.14 20.70
C GLN A 256 8.36 24.97 20.00
N GLU A 257 9.31 24.39 20.73
CA GLU A 257 10.64 24.05 20.22
C GLU A 257 10.57 22.90 19.22
N LYS A 258 11.58 22.78 18.37
CA LYS A 258 11.79 21.66 17.48
C LYS A 258 11.85 20.34 18.27
N GLY A 259 11.15 19.33 17.79
CA GLY A 259 11.17 17.98 18.34
C GLY A 259 9.78 17.39 18.56
N PRO A 260 9.72 16.22 19.23
CA PRO A 260 8.47 15.54 19.51
C PRO A 260 7.67 16.24 20.60
N HIS A 261 6.36 16.39 20.38
CA HIS A 261 5.39 16.92 21.33
C HIS A 261 4.22 15.97 21.49
N THR A 262 3.70 15.88 22.70
CA THR A 262 2.54 15.06 23.05
C THR A 262 1.49 15.92 23.72
N LEU A 263 0.26 15.85 23.23
CA LEU A 263 -0.88 16.58 23.77
C LEU A 263 -2.01 15.61 24.14
N ALA A 264 -2.38 15.57 25.41
CA ALA A 264 -3.52 14.79 25.89
C ALA A 264 -4.79 15.65 25.88
N ILE A 265 -5.88 15.09 25.35
CA ILE A 265 -7.12 15.82 25.07
C ILE A 265 -8.29 15.00 25.60
N ASN A 266 -9.06 15.60 26.49
CA ASN A 266 -10.30 15.00 26.96
C ASN A 266 -11.40 15.18 25.89
N VAL A 267 -11.96 14.05 25.48
CA VAL A 267 -13.01 13.89 24.47
C VAL A 267 -14.21 13.10 25.02
N ALA A 268 -14.28 12.90 26.34
CA ALA A 268 -15.34 12.14 27.00
C ALA A 268 -16.74 12.75 26.79
N ASP A 269 -16.80 14.06 26.56
CA ASP A 269 -18.01 14.84 26.32
C ASP A 269 -18.57 14.70 24.90
N LEU A 270 -17.81 14.08 23.98
CA LEU A 270 -18.23 13.90 22.59
C LEU A 270 -19.09 12.64 22.42
N PRO A 271 -20.17 12.71 21.62
CA PRO A 271 -20.92 11.52 21.20
C PRO A 271 -20.05 10.53 20.43
N ASN A 272 -20.47 9.27 20.42
CA ASN A 272 -19.79 8.22 19.67
C ASN A 272 -19.82 8.53 18.17
N GLY A 273 -18.66 8.49 17.54
CA GLY A 273 -18.52 8.97 16.17
C GLY A 273 -17.09 9.13 15.69
N THR A 274 -16.95 9.59 14.46
CA THR A 274 -15.64 9.88 13.84
C THR A 274 -15.34 11.37 13.91
N TYR A 275 -14.13 11.69 14.38
CA TYR A 275 -13.64 13.05 14.57
C TYR A 275 -12.24 13.20 13.99
N TYR A 276 -11.77 14.45 13.89
CA TYR A 276 -10.49 14.76 13.30
C TYR A 276 -9.73 15.78 14.14
N PHE A 277 -8.43 15.57 14.33
CA PHE A 277 -7.54 16.60 14.82
C PHE A 277 -6.81 17.25 13.65
N LYS A 278 -6.85 18.58 13.56
CA LYS A 278 -6.13 19.37 12.58
C LYS A 278 -5.03 20.15 13.28
N ILE A 279 -3.79 19.93 12.86
CA ILE A 279 -2.59 20.58 13.39
C ILE A 279 -2.08 21.50 12.31
N THR A 280 -2.03 22.80 12.61
CA THR A 280 -1.57 23.83 11.69
C THR A 280 -0.25 24.40 12.20
N THR A 281 0.74 24.42 11.32
CA THR A 281 2.09 24.96 11.56
C THR A 281 2.46 25.90 10.42
N LYS A 282 3.59 26.61 10.53
CA LYS A 282 4.13 27.46 9.45
C LYS A 282 4.41 26.69 8.16
N ASP A 283 4.74 25.40 8.26
CA ASP A 283 5.08 24.55 7.11
C ASP A 283 3.84 23.92 6.43
N GLY A 284 2.65 24.01 7.07
CA GLY A 284 1.40 23.46 6.53
C GLY A 284 0.46 22.94 7.61
N ALA A 285 -0.65 22.34 7.17
CA ALA A 285 -1.64 21.73 8.04
C ALA A 285 -1.73 20.22 7.80
N GLU A 286 -1.82 19.45 8.88
CA GLU A 286 -2.06 18.00 8.85
C GLU A 286 -3.35 17.66 9.59
N THR A 287 -4.05 16.62 9.14
CA THR A 287 -5.31 16.19 9.76
C THR A 287 -5.29 14.69 10.04
N ARG A 288 -5.64 14.29 11.26
CA ARG A 288 -5.68 12.89 11.70
C ARG A 288 -7.05 12.51 12.23
N ARG A 289 -7.57 11.41 11.69
CA ARG A 289 -8.87 10.84 12.06
C ARG A 289 -8.75 9.98 13.33
N PHE A 290 -9.70 10.12 14.24
CA PHE A 290 -9.90 9.20 15.36
C PHE A 290 -11.38 8.84 15.55
N VAL A 291 -11.64 7.74 16.28
CA VAL A 291 -12.97 7.25 16.60
C VAL A 291 -13.21 7.37 18.11
N LYS A 292 -14.33 7.99 18.48
CA LYS A 292 -14.84 8.05 19.85
C LYS A 292 -15.89 6.94 20.05
N GLU A 293 -15.71 6.14 21.09
CA GLU A 293 -16.62 5.06 21.53
C GLU A 293 -17.15 5.27 22.95
#